data_AF-A0AAV7S084-F1
#
_entry.id   AF-A0AAV7S084-F1
#
_cell.length_a   1.000
_cell.length_b   1.000
_cell.length_c   1.000
_cell.angle_alpha   90.00
_cell.angle_beta   90.00
_cell.angle_gamma   90.00
#
_symmetry.space_group_name_H-M   'P 1'
#
loop_
_entity.id
_entity.type
_entity.pdbx_description
1 polymer ?
#
loop_
_entity_poly.entity_id
_entity_poly.type
_entity_poly.pdbx_seq_one_letter_code
_entity_poly.pdbx_strand_id
1 'polypeptide(L)'
;MLAWLLRREHPIPSIQMLCGPSGEKILGQLRVNSHLQEHVQTIYVTPCGVSVTWIREYLNGHRMPRLTEAQLEELEGEVSLDDLVEALGGMASGKAPGPDGLPV
;
A
#
# COMPACT_ATOMS: atom_id res chain seq x y z
N MET A 1 5.23 -27.27 -13.05
CA MET A 1 6.52 -27.97 -13.26
C MET A 1 7.26 -27.48 -14.51
N LEU A 2 6.59 -27.28 -15.65
CA LEU A 2 7.18 -26.75 -16.90
C LEU A 2 7.84 -25.36 -16.75
N ALA A 3 7.20 -24.41 -16.06
CA ALA A 3 7.74 -23.07 -15.84
C ALA A 3 9.07 -23.04 -15.06
N TRP A 4 9.29 -24.02 -14.17
CA TRP A 4 10.54 -24.16 -13.43
C TRP A 4 11.68 -24.69 -14.31
N LEU A 5 11.37 -25.64 -15.21
CA LEU A 5 12.33 -26.15 -16.20
C LEU A 5 12.74 -25.07 -17.21
N LEU A 6 11.78 -24.29 -17.70
CA LEU A 6 12.04 -23.15 -18.60
C LEU A 6 12.92 -22.07 -17.94
N ARG A 7 12.75 -21.80 -16.63
CA ARG A 7 13.65 -20.90 -15.87
C ARG A 7 15.05 -21.48 -15.65
N ARG A 8 15.20 -22.80 -15.72
CA ARG A 8 16.50 -23.48 -15.58
C ARG A 8 17.30 -23.46 -16.88
N GLU A 9 16.60 -23.52 -18.02
CA GLU A 9 17.20 -23.48 -19.36
C GLU A 9 17.44 -22.05 -19.88
N HIS A 10 16.65 -21.07 -19.41
CA HIS A 10 16.87 -19.65 -19.69
C HIS A 10 17.39 -18.94 -18.44
N PRO A 11 18.70 -18.66 -18.33
CA PRO A 11 19.19 -17.79 -17.27
C PRO A 11 18.43 -16.47 -17.33
N ILE A 12 18.10 -15.92 -16.15
CA ILE A 12 17.43 -14.61 -16.03
C ILE A 12 18.17 -13.64 -16.96
N PRO A 13 17.47 -13.01 -17.93
CA PRO A 13 18.15 -12.16 -18.90
C PRO A 13 18.88 -11.04 -18.16
N SER A 14 20.20 -11.02 -18.29
CA SER A 14 21.02 -9.95 -17.72
C SER A 14 20.81 -8.69 -18.52
N ILE A 15 20.54 -7.58 -17.82
CA ILE A 15 20.42 -6.27 -18.46
C ILE A 15 21.80 -5.87 -18.95
N GLN A 16 22.00 -5.89 -20.27
CA GLN A 16 23.29 -5.57 -20.90
C GLN A 16 23.46 -4.08 -21.16
N MET A 17 22.35 -3.34 -21.20
CA MET A 17 22.32 -1.92 -21.53
C MET A 17 21.21 -1.20 -20.79
N LEU A 18 21.52 0.01 -20.31
CA LEU A 18 20.54 1.00 -19.86
C LEU A 18 20.63 2.26 -20.71
N CYS A 19 19.49 2.92 -20.89
CA CYS A 19 19.40 4.25 -21.50
C CYS A 19 19.02 5.25 -20.40
N GLY A 20 19.88 6.24 -20.16
CA GLY A 20 19.61 7.32 -19.21
C GLY A 20 18.63 8.36 -19.78
N PRO A 21 18.12 9.25 -18.92
CA PRO A 21 17.12 10.26 -19.31
C PRO A 21 17.65 11.33 -20.29
N SER A 22 18.97 11.49 -20.39
CA SER A 22 19.67 12.36 -21.35
C SER A 22 19.96 11.69 -22.71
N GLY A 23 19.62 10.40 -22.87
CA GLY A 23 19.99 9.59 -24.03
C GLY A 23 21.34 8.88 -23.92
N GLU A 24 22.05 8.98 -22.78
CA GLU A 24 23.30 8.25 -22.55
C GLU A 24 23.07 6.72 -22.48
N LYS A 25 24.03 5.96 -23.02
CA LYS A 25 23.98 4.49 -23.00
C LYS A 25 25.00 3.93 -22.03
N ILE A 26 24.53 3.22 -21.02
CA ILE A 26 25.38 2.52 -20.06
C ILE A 26 25.43 1.06 -20.48
N LEU A 27 26.62 0.62 -20.87
CA LEU A 27 26.88 -0.71 -21.41
C LEU A 27 27.68 -1.55 -20.41
N GLY A 28 27.35 -2.83 -20.36
CA GLY A 28 28.07 -3.83 -19.57
C GLY A 28 27.45 -4.05 -18.20
N GLN A 29 27.33 -5.31 -17.82
CA GLN A 29 26.59 -5.78 -16.65
C GLN A 29 27.08 -5.16 -15.33
N LEU A 30 28.39 -4.98 -15.15
CA LEU A 30 28.94 -4.38 -13.93
C LEU A 30 28.49 -2.92 -13.78
N ARG A 31 28.59 -2.14 -14.85
CA ARG A 31 28.22 -0.71 -14.86
C ARG A 31 26.72 -0.51 -14.71
N VAL A 32 25.93 -1.33 -15.39
CA VAL A 32 24.47 -1.36 -15.27
C VAL A 32 24.05 -1.61 -13.82
N ASN A 33 24.61 -2.63 -13.18
CA ASN A 33 24.28 -2.98 -11.80
C ASN A 33 24.68 -1.90 -10.81
N SER A 34 25.89 -1.33 -10.94
CA SER A 34 26.34 -0.22 -10.10
C SER A 34 25.41 0.99 -10.22
N HIS A 35 25.00 1.34 -11.45
CA HIS A 35 24.14 2.49 -11.66
C HIS A 35 22.71 2.29 -11.12
N LEU A 36 22.16 1.08 -11.27
CA LEU A 36 20.88 0.72 -10.65
C LEU A 36 20.97 0.78 -9.13
N GLN A 37 22.07 0.29 -8.56
CA GLN A 37 22.28 0.31 -7.11
C GLN A 37 22.34 1.75 -6.59
N GLU A 38 23.12 2.63 -7.22
CA GLU A 38 23.20 4.05 -6.86
C GLU A 38 21.84 4.76 -6.99
N HIS A 39 21.11 4.48 -8.07
CA HIS A 39 19.79 5.07 -8.29
C HIS A 39 18.77 4.65 -7.24
N VAL A 40 18.68 3.35 -6.94
CA VAL A 40 17.81 2.81 -5.89
C VAL A 40 18.20 3.40 -4.53
N GLN A 41 19.49 3.43 -4.21
CA GLN A 41 19.96 4.06 -2.98
C GLN A 41 19.54 5.53 -2.90
N THR A 42 19.62 6.28 -3.99
CA THR A 42 19.20 7.70 -4.00
C THR A 42 17.71 7.86 -3.67
N ILE A 43 16.85 7.02 -4.24
CA ILE A 43 15.40 7.06 -3.99
C ILE A 43 15.10 6.78 -2.51
N TYR A 44 15.71 5.75 -1.95
CA TYR A 44 15.39 5.29 -0.59
C TYR A 44 16.19 5.97 0.52
N VAL A 45 17.30 6.63 0.19
CA VAL A 45 18.13 7.42 1.12
C VAL A 45 17.80 8.90 1.04
N THR A 46 16.84 9.31 0.20
CA THR A 46 16.39 10.71 0.12
C THR A 46 16.10 11.22 1.53
N PRO A 47 16.91 12.17 2.04
CA PRO A 47 16.77 12.61 3.42
C PRO A 47 15.43 13.31 3.56
N CYS A 48 14.58 12.79 4.43
CA CYS A 48 13.36 13.47 4.85
C CYS A 48 13.80 14.75 5.57
N GLY A 49 13.74 15.89 4.89
CA GLY A 49 14.13 17.20 5.43
C GLY A 49 13.20 17.73 6.51
N VAL A 50 12.19 16.95 6.91
CA VAL A 50 11.22 17.31 7.91
C VAL A 50 11.62 16.69 9.24
N SER A 51 11.94 17.53 10.21
CA SER A 51 12.21 17.06 11.56
C SER A 51 10.96 16.41 12.17
N VAL A 52 11.14 15.27 12.84
CA VAL A 52 10.08 14.64 13.64
C VAL A 52 9.53 15.60 14.70
N THR A 53 10.36 16.52 15.20
CA THR A 53 9.92 17.57 16.14
C THR A 53 8.93 18.52 15.49
N TRP A 54 9.18 18.96 14.25
CA TRP A 54 8.28 19.83 13.49
C TRP A 54 6.95 19.14 13.21
N ILE A 55 6.97 17.85 12.81
CA ILE A 55 5.74 17.08 12.58
C ILE A 55 4.91 17.01 13.87
N ARG A 56 5.57 16.73 15.00
CA ARG A 56 4.90 16.64 16.30
C ARG A 56 4.32 17.98 16.73
N GLU A 57 5.05 19.08 16.55
CA GLU A 57 4.56 20.43 16.84
C GLU A 57 3.37 20.81 15.96
N TYR A 58 3.46 20.54 14.65
CA TYR A 58 2.38 20.77 13.70
C TYR A 58 1.12 20.00 14.07
N LEU A 59 1.24 18.69 14.34
CA LEU A 59 0.09 17.85 14.70
C LEU A 59 -0.49 18.22 16.07
N ASN A 60 0.35 18.59 17.05
CA ASN A 60 -0.10 19.02 18.37
C ASN A 60 -0.75 20.42 18.35
N GLY A 61 -0.37 21.28 17.40
CA GLY A 61 -1.00 22.58 17.18
C GLY A 61 -2.43 22.49 16.65
N HIS A 62 -2.79 21.35 16.04
CA HIS A 62 -4.14 21.07 15.61
C HIS A 62 -4.90 20.25 16.66
N ARG A 63 -6.06 20.77 17.11
CA ARG A 63 -7.02 19.96 17.85
C ARG A 63 -7.67 18.97 16.87
N MET A 64 -7.04 17.82 16.70
CA MET A 64 -7.71 16.71 16.03
C MET A 64 -8.88 16.26 16.89
N PRO A 65 -10.08 16.07 16.32
CA PRO A 65 -11.19 15.48 17.05
C PRO A 65 -10.74 14.10 17.55
N ARG A 66 -10.81 13.89 18.86
CA ARG A 66 -10.61 12.60 19.48
C ARG A 66 -11.97 12.05 19.84
N LEU A 67 -12.16 10.76 19.61
CA LEU A 67 -13.33 10.04 20.11
C LEU A 67 -13.33 10.13 21.64
N THR A 68 -14.52 10.25 22.22
CA THR A 68 -14.68 10.09 23.66
C THR A 68 -14.51 8.62 24.04
N GLU A 69 -14.25 8.32 25.31
CA GLU A 69 -14.19 6.93 25.79
C GLU A 69 -15.49 6.19 25.50
N ALA A 70 -16.65 6.83 25.68
CA ALA A 70 -17.95 6.24 25.35
C ALA A 70 -18.08 5.89 23.87
N GLN A 71 -17.59 6.75 22.96
CA GLN A 71 -17.61 6.48 21.52
C GLN A 71 -16.65 5.35 21.13
N LEU A 72 -15.49 5.26 21.80
CA LEU A 72 -14.56 4.16 21.59
C LEU A 72 -15.17 2.83 22.06
N GLU A 73 -15.78 2.81 23.24
CA GLU A 73 -16.40 1.62 23.81
C GLU A 73 -17.58 1.13 22.94
N GLU A 74 -18.37 2.06 22.39
CA GLU A 74 -19.43 1.75 21.41
C GLU A 74 -18.86 1.15 20.12
N LEU A 75 -17.81 1.75 19.55
CA LEU A 75 -17.22 1.30 18.27
C LEU A 75 -16.35 0.04 18.40
N GLU A 76 -15.76 -0.21 19.56
CA GLU A 76 -14.97 -1.41 19.87
C GLU A 76 -15.84 -2.54 20.46
N GLY A 77 -17.13 -2.28 20.70
CA GLY A 77 -18.10 -3.24 21.20
C GLY A 77 -18.44 -4.37 20.22
N GLU A 78 -19.20 -5.35 20.69
CA GLU A 78 -19.72 -6.42 19.84
C GLU A 78 -20.79 -5.88 18.87
N VAL A 79 -20.74 -6.33 17.61
CA VAL A 79 -21.74 -5.97 16.60
C VAL A 79 -23.11 -6.51 17.00
N SER A 80 -24.10 -5.63 17.08
CA SER A 80 -25.47 -6.00 17.45
C SER A 80 -26.28 -6.50 16.25
N LEU A 81 -27.42 -7.14 16.53
CA LEU A 81 -28.36 -7.51 15.47
C LEU A 81 -28.97 -6.29 14.77
N ASP A 82 -29.17 -5.19 15.49
CA ASP A 82 -29.71 -3.95 14.92
C ASP A 82 -28.71 -3.35 13.91
N ASP A 83 -27.41 -3.39 14.20
CA ASP A 83 -26.35 -2.96 13.28
C ASP A 83 -26.36 -3.80 12.00
N LEU A 84 -26.59 -5.11 12.13
CA LEU A 84 -26.67 -6.01 10.99
C LEU A 84 -27.92 -5.73 10.15
N VAL A 85 -29.07 -5.49 10.77
CA VAL A 85 -30.32 -5.17 10.07
C VAL A 85 -30.18 -3.84 9.33
N GLU A 86 -29.61 -2.82 9.96
CA GLU A 86 -29.34 -1.53 9.32
C GLU A 86 -28.35 -1.68 8.16
N ALA A 87 -27.23 -2.38 8.38
CA ALA A 87 -26.22 -2.59 7.35
C ALA A 87 -26.77 -3.35 6.15
N LEU A 88 -27.54 -4.42 6.37
CA LEU A 88 -28.18 -5.22 5.32
C LEU A 88 -29.26 -4.42 4.59
N GLY A 89 -30.08 -3.64 5.31
CA GLY A 89 -31.11 -2.79 4.73
C GLY A 89 -30.54 -1.66 3.86
N GLY A 90 -29.32 -1.19 4.16
CA GLY A 90 -28.60 -0.21 3.36
C GLY A 90 -27.91 -0.77 2.10
N MET A 91 -27.86 -2.09 1.92
CA MET A 91 -27.25 -2.69 0.74
C MET A 91 -28.09 -2.47 -0.52
N ALA A 92 -27.45 -2.24 -1.66
CA ALA A 92 -28.15 -2.18 -2.93
C ALA A 92 -28.89 -3.51 -3.21
N SER A 93 -30.10 -3.42 -3.77
CA SER A 93 -30.93 -4.58 -4.13
C SER A 93 -30.13 -5.65 -4.88
N GLY A 94 -30.30 -6.91 -4.48
CA GLY A 94 -29.57 -8.05 -5.03
C GLY A 94 -28.15 -8.27 -4.49
N LYS A 95 -27.66 -7.42 -3.57
CA LYS A 95 -26.36 -7.62 -2.90
C LYS A 95 -26.47 -8.16 -1.47
N ALA A 96 -27.65 -8.09 -0.88
CA ALA A 96 -27.90 -8.68 0.43
C ALA A 96 -28.13 -10.21 0.30
N PRO A 97 -27.62 -11.05 1.22
CA PRO A 97 -27.82 -12.50 1.16
C PRO A 97 -29.29 -12.87 1.41
N GLY A 98 -29.87 -13.74 0.58
CA GLY A 98 -31.28 -14.17 0.68
C GLY A 98 -32.21 -13.45 -0.29
N PRO A 99 -33.53 -13.76 -0.30
CA PRO A 99 -34.50 -13.03 -1.10
C PRO A 99 -34.70 -11.65 -0.46
N ASP A 100 -34.15 -10.61 -1.09
CA ASP A 100 -34.21 -9.20 -0.68
C ASP A 100 -33.65 -8.82 0.72
N GLY A 101 -32.78 -9.66 1.28
CA GLY A 101 -31.84 -9.25 2.33
C GLY A 101 -32.30 -9.38 3.78
N LEU A 102 -33.54 -9.78 4.06
CA LEU A 102 -34.01 -10.15 5.40
C LEU A 102 -35.04 -11.29 5.31
N PRO A 103 -34.89 -12.39 6.07
CA PRO A 103 -35.95 -13.39 6.17
C PRO A 103 -37.12 -12.83 6.99
N VAL A 104 -38.35 -13.04 6.49
CA VAL A 104 -39.62 -12.77 7.19
C VAL A 104 -39.83 -13.78 8.31
#